data_AF-A0A2H9QJE3-F1
#
_entry.id   AF-A0A2H9QJE3-F1
#
_cell.length_a   1.000
_cell.length_b   1.000
_cell.length_c   1.000
_cell.angle_alpha   90.00
_cell.angle_beta   90.00
_cell.angle_gamma   90.00
#
_symmetry.space_group_name_H-M   'P 1'
#
loop_
_entity.id
_entity.type
_entity.pdbx_description
1 polymer ?
#
loop_
_entity_poly.entity_id
_entity_poly.type
_entity_poly.pdbx_seq_one_letter_code
_entity_poly.pdbx_strand_id
1 'polypeptide(L)' 'MQNLYDTAIIVSGDEDFVPAIQKAQKLGKKVINAYFKSTSSNYLKHTCDKSFCVDNIINEIKE' A
#
# COMPACT_ATOMS: atom_id res chain seq x y z
N MET A 1 20.55 2.02 9.86
CA MET A 1 19.28 2.26 10.57
C MET A 1 18.18 1.46 9.88
N GLN A 2 17.76 0.35 10.46
CA GLN A 2 16.51 -0.31 10.09
C GLN A 2 15.48 0.09 11.14
N ASN A 3 14.18 0.01 10.84
CA ASN A 3 13.12 0.25 11.81
C ASN A 3 12.99 1.74 12.27
N LEU A 4 12.78 2.67 11.32
CA LEU A 4 12.57 4.10 11.61
C LEU A 4 11.10 4.55 11.50
N TYR A 5 10.21 3.64 11.14
CA TYR A 5 8.80 3.93 10.88
C TYR A 5 7.95 2.77 11.41
N ASP A 6 6.72 3.04 11.82
CA ASP A 6 5.78 2.01 12.27
C ASP A 6 4.88 1.51 11.15
N THR A 7 4.54 2.41 10.22
CA THR A 7 3.64 2.16 9.10
C THR A 7 4.28 2.60 7.79
N ALA A 8 4.18 1.74 6.78
CA ALA A 8 4.51 2.07 5.39
C ALA A 8 3.22 2.22 4.57
N ILE A 9 3.19 3.19 3.66
CA ILE A 9 2.12 3.35 2.69
C ILE A 9 2.73 3.09 1.31
N ILE A 10 2.17 2.14 0.58
CA ILE A 10 2.54 1.88 -0.82
C ILE A 10 1.45 2.46 -1.72
N VAL A 11 1.83 3.30 -2.67
CA VAL A 11 0.93 3.85 -3.69
C VAL A 11 1.21 3.14 -5.00
N SER A 12 0.62 1.96 -5.19
CA SER A 12 0.86 1.15 -6.39
C SER A 12 -0.24 0.10 -6.62
N GLY A 13 -0.39 -0.30 -7.88
CA GLY A 13 -1.20 -1.46 -8.28
C GLY A 13 -0.36 -2.70 -8.61
N ASP A 14 0.96 -2.59 -8.58
CA ASP A 14 1.91 -3.58 -9.09
C ASP A 14 2.22 -4.70 -8.06
N GLU A 15 2.05 -5.95 -8.48
CA GLU A 15 2.26 -7.15 -7.65
C GLU A 15 3.72 -7.41 -7.32
N ASP A 16 4.66 -6.87 -8.10
CA ASP A 16 6.09 -7.08 -7.89
C ASP A 16 6.59 -6.51 -6.56
N PHE A 17 5.78 -5.69 -5.87
CA PHE A 17 6.07 -5.18 -4.54
C PHE A 17 5.72 -6.15 -3.40
N VAL A 18 5.05 -7.27 -3.66
CA VAL A 18 4.68 -8.26 -2.63
C VAL A 18 5.87 -8.73 -1.78
N PRO A 19 7.05 -9.07 -2.35
CA PRO A 19 8.22 -9.45 -1.55
C PRO A 19 8.68 -8.34 -0.60
N ALA A 20 8.60 -7.08 -1.03
CA ALA A 20 8.96 -5.92 -0.20
C ALA A 20 7.95 -5.71 0.95
N ILE A 21 6.66 -5.86 0.66
CA ILE A 21 5.57 -5.78 1.64
C ILE A 21 5.75 -6.84 2.72
N GLN A 22 5.94 -8.10 2.32
CA GLN A 22 6.15 -9.20 3.26
C GLN A 22 7.41 -9.01 4.11
N LYS A 23 8.48 -8.45 3.53
CA LYS A 23 9.69 -8.13 4.29
C LYS A 23 9.43 -7.05 5.34
N ALA A 24 8.68 -6.00 5.00
CA ALA A 24 8.30 -4.97 5.96
C ALA A 24 7.41 -5.56 7.08
N GLN A 25 6.42 -6.38 6.74
CA GLN A 25 5.56 -7.04 7.72
C GLN A 25 6.33 -7.96 8.68
N LYS A 26 7.32 -8.72 8.16
CA LYS A 26 8.22 -9.55 8.99
C LYS A 26 9.04 -8.73 9.99
N LEU A 27 9.28 -7.45 9.69
CA LEU A 27 9.93 -6.50 10.62
C LEU A 27 8.93 -5.83 11.58
N GLY A 28 7.69 -6.34 11.66
CA GLY A 28 6.63 -5.81 12.50
C GLY A 28 6.01 -4.51 11.96
N LYS A 29 6.15 -4.24 10.66
CA LYS A 29 5.60 -3.02 10.03
C LYS A 29 4.21 -3.25 9.51
N LYS A 30 3.34 -2.27 9.79
CA LYS A 30 2.03 -2.22 9.15
C LYS A 30 2.19 -1.65 7.76
N VAL A 31 1.60 -2.29 6.76
CA VAL A 31 1.64 -1.86 5.37
C VAL A 31 0.24 -1.53 4.88
N ILE A 32 0.05 -0.33 4.35
CA ILE A 32 -1.22 0.16 3.81
C ILE A 32 -1.07 0.35 2.30
N ASN A 33 -1.96 -0.26 1.52
CA ASN A 33 -2.03 -0.04 0.08
C ASN A 33 -2.95 1.13 -0.26
N ALA A 34 -2.41 2.15 -0.91
CA ALA A 34 -3.13 3.22 -1.58
C ALA A 34 -3.27 2.86 -3.07
N TYR A 35 -4.47 2.56 -3.54
CA TYR A 35 -4.68 2.09 -4.91
C TYR A 35 -5.66 2.94 -5.70
N PHE A 36 -5.49 2.95 -7.02
CA PHE A 36 -6.46 3.45 -7.99
C PHE A 36 -7.29 2.28 -8.54
N LYS A 37 -8.60 2.46 -8.72
CA LYS A 37 -9.53 1.41 -9.19
C LYS A 37 -9.10 0.81 -10.52
N SER A 38 -8.50 1.60 -11.40
CA SER A 38 -8.11 1.20 -12.76
C SER A 38 -6.91 0.28 -12.82
N THR A 39 -6.01 0.30 -11.82
CA THR A 39 -4.71 -0.39 -11.90
C THR A 39 -4.48 -1.39 -10.78
N SER A 40 -5.50 -1.65 -9.94
CA SER A 40 -5.25 -2.36 -8.70
C SER A 40 -5.22 -3.87 -8.86
N SER A 41 -4.09 -4.49 -8.51
CA SER A 41 -4.03 -5.92 -8.24
C SER A 41 -4.86 -6.30 -7.01
N ASN A 42 -5.66 -7.36 -7.15
CA ASN A 42 -6.32 -7.98 -6.00
C ASN A 42 -5.32 -8.65 -5.06
N TYR A 43 -4.29 -9.31 -5.58
CA TYR A 43 -3.30 -10.00 -4.75
C TYR A 43 -2.51 -9.02 -3.87
N LEU A 44 -2.09 -7.88 -4.41
CA LEU A 44 -1.40 -6.83 -3.68
C LEU A 44 -2.25 -6.27 -2.53
N LYS A 45 -3.55 -6.03 -2.79
CA LYS A 45 -4.49 -5.57 -1.75
C LYS A 45 -4.64 -6.55 -0.60
N HIS A 46 -4.75 -7.85 -0.89
CA HIS A 46 -4.90 -8.89 0.12
C HIS A 46 -3.61 -9.16 0.90
N THR A 47 -2.46 -8.83 0.31
CA THR A 47 -1.15 -8.95 0.98
C THR A 47 -0.95 -7.85 2.03
N CYS A 48 -1.44 -6.64 1.78
CA CYS A 48 -1.31 -5.51 2.71
C CYS A 48 -2.27 -5.63 3.90
N ASP A 49 -1.91 -5.03 5.04
CA ASP A 49 -2.73 -5.05 6.26
C ASP A 49 -4.02 -4.26 6.10
N LYS A 50 -3.98 -3.18 5.31
CA LYS A 50 -5.14 -2.36 4.95
C LYS A 50 -5.01 -1.88 3.51
N SER A 51 -6.13 -1.52 2.90
CA SER A 51 -6.14 -0.83 1.61
C SER A 51 -7.12 0.34 1.61
N PHE A 52 -6.80 1.40 0.88
CA PHE A 52 -7.68 2.54 0.64
C PHE A 52 -7.65 2.93 -0.84
N CYS A 53 -8.82 3.30 -1.35
CA CYS A 53 -8.98 3.73 -2.74
C CYS A 53 -8.74 5.24 -2.84
N VAL A 54 -7.71 5.63 -3.59
CA VAL A 54 -7.34 7.04 -3.79
C VAL A 54 -8.40 7.80 -4.58
N ASP A 55 -9.12 7.13 -5.49
CA ASP A 55 -10.19 7.75 -6.28
C ASP A 55 -11.30 8.36 -5.41
N ASN A 56 -11.47 7.88 -4.18
CA ASN A 56 -12.50 8.39 -3.27
C ASN A 56 -12.16 9.78 -2.72
N ILE A 57 -10.88 10.18 -2.71
CA ILE A 57 -10.42 11.47 -2.17
C ILE A 57 -9.84 12.39 -3.25
N ILE A 58 -9.64 11.89 -4.48
CA ILE A 58 -8.94 12.64 -5.53
C ILE A 58 -9.64 13.95 -5.91
N ASN A 59 -10.97 14.02 -5.77
CA ASN A 59 -11.72 15.23 -6.08
C ASN A 59 -11.62 16.30 -4.98
N GLU A 60 -11.17 15.94 -3.78
CA GLU A 60 -10.93 16.88 -2.68
C GLU A 60 -9.54 17.54 -2.79
N ILE A 61 -8.65 16.97 -3.61
CA ILE A 61 -7.25 17.39 -3.76
C ILE A 61 -7.02 18.16 -5.07
N LYS A 62 -7.99 18.14 -6.00
CA LYS A 62 -7.91 18.90 -7.25
C LYS A 62 -8.04 20.39 -6.95
N GLU A 63 -7.03 21.16 -7.34
CA GLU A 63 -7.05 22.64 -7.39
C GLU A 63 -8.16 23.16 -8.32
#